data_AF-A0AAN8IIT2-F1
#
_entry.id   AF-A0AAN8IIT2-F1
#
_cell.length_a   1.000
_cell.length_b   1.000
_cell.length_c   1.000
_cell.angle_alpha   90.00
_cell.angle_beta   90.00
_cell.angle_gamma   90.00
#
_symmetry.space_group_name_H-M   'P 1'
#
loop_
_entity.id
_entity.type
_entity.pdbx_description
1 polymer ?
#
loop_
_entity_poly.entity_id
_entity_poly.type
_entity_poly.pdbx_seq_one_letter_code
_entity_poly.pdbx_strand_id
1 'polypeptide(L)'
;MYQQHKDHLELELVPWGNSRILRDGSFSCNHGKKECDANRLQSCVIDTLKSSGALPFIVCFERIIHHSTVDQAMHACSAFIRNQYRQIRHCYDGERGIQLQRSAAHKTMSTKPHPILEVPYLLINDYTPSVDNNNLNVMLLPQLLNKWFKLYS
;
A
#
# COMPACT_ATOMS: atom_id res chain seq x y z
N MET A 1 -15.03 -5.18 6.36
CA MET A 1 -14.09 -5.17 7.50
C MET A 1 -13.55 -3.78 7.77
N TYR A 2 -12.62 -3.19 7.00
CA TYR A 2 -12.12 -1.83 7.30
C TYR A 2 -13.25 -0.80 7.49
N GLN A 3 -14.20 -0.75 6.55
CA GLN A 3 -15.35 0.17 6.63
C GLN A 3 -16.24 -0.03 7.88
N GLN A 4 -16.25 -1.23 8.47
CA GLN A 4 -17.07 -1.56 9.65
C GLN A 4 -16.40 -1.13 10.97
N HIS A 5 -15.08 -0.91 10.95
CA HIS A 5 -14.29 -0.60 12.14
C HIS A 5 -13.36 0.61 11.96
N LYS A 6 -13.63 1.44 10.94
CA LYS A 6 -12.77 2.57 10.56
C LYS A 6 -12.57 3.59 11.68
N ASP A 7 -13.52 3.69 12.61
CA ASP A 7 -13.45 4.63 13.73
C ASP A 7 -12.52 4.14 14.85
N HIS A 8 -12.08 2.87 14.78
CA HIS A 8 -11.15 2.26 15.73
C HIS A 8 -9.83 1.82 15.07
N LEU A 9 -9.62 2.13 13.79
CA LEU A 9 -8.47 1.68 13.01
C LEU A 9 -7.80 2.84 12.27
N GLU A 10 -6.53 3.09 12.60
CA GLU A 10 -5.65 3.86 11.74
C GLU A 10 -4.97 2.93 10.74
N LEU A 11 -5.20 3.18 9.46
CA LEU A 11 -4.62 2.36 8.38
C LEU A 11 -3.41 3.07 7.79
N GLU A 12 -2.30 2.35 7.71
CA GLU A 12 -1.15 2.75 6.92
C GLU A 12 -0.89 1.73 5.80
N LEU A 13 -0.68 2.24 4.58
CA LEU A 13 -0.34 1.45 3.41
C LEU A 13 1.02 1.90 2.88
N VAL A 14 1.93 0.94 2.64
CA VAL A 14 3.29 1.20 2.14
C VAL A 14 3.51 0.41 0.84
N PRO A 15 3.20 0.98 -0.34
CA PRO A 15 3.37 0.32 -1.63
C PRO A 15 4.85 0.27 -2.02
N TRP A 16 5.50 -0.84 -1.69
CA TRP A 16 6.90 -1.11 -2.02
C TRP A 16 7.13 -2.62 -2.15
N GLY A 17 6.70 -3.38 -1.14
CA GLY A 17 6.84 -4.83 -1.10
C GLY A 17 8.30 -5.28 -1.11
N ASN A 18 8.64 -6.19 -2.03
CA ASN A 18 9.99 -6.75 -2.16
C ASN A 18 10.86 -6.01 -3.19
N SER A 19 10.46 -4.79 -3.57
CA SER A 19 11.21 -3.94 -4.49
C SER A 19 12.57 -3.54 -3.93
N ARG A 20 13.50 -3.18 -4.81
CA ARG A 20 14.89 -2.83 -4.46
C ARG A 20 15.30 -1.52 -5.12
N ILE A 21 16.14 -0.76 -4.42
CA ILE A 21 16.87 0.36 -5.02
C ILE A 21 18.19 -0.21 -5.58
N LEU A 22 18.42 -0.03 -6.87
CA LEU A 22 19.63 -0.45 -7.56
C LEU A 22 20.78 0.55 -7.34
N ARG A 23 22.00 0.16 -7.74
CA ARG A 23 23.21 0.99 -7.55
C ARG A 23 23.15 2.34 -8.28
N ASP A 24 22.48 2.39 -9.42
CA ASP A 24 22.23 3.60 -10.20
C ASP A 24 21.09 4.46 -9.63
N GLY A 25 20.48 4.03 -8.52
CA GLY A 25 19.38 4.72 -7.86
C GLY A 25 18.01 4.45 -8.47
N SER A 26 17.91 3.61 -9.50
CA SER A 26 16.65 3.16 -10.09
C SER A 26 15.97 2.10 -9.21
N PHE A 27 14.70 1.81 -9.49
CA PHE A 27 13.91 0.82 -8.75
C PHE A 27 13.72 -0.46 -9.56
N SER A 28 13.90 -1.60 -8.91
CA SER A 28 13.61 -2.92 -9.46
C SER A 28 12.52 -3.60 -8.64
N CYS A 29 11.47 -4.06 -9.32
CA CYS A 29 10.33 -4.75 -8.70
C CYS A 29 10.26 -6.19 -9.22
N ASN A 30 9.70 -7.11 -8.42
CA ASN A 30 9.69 -8.55 -8.72
C ASN A 30 8.94 -8.89 -10.01
N HIS A 31 7.88 -8.14 -10.30
CA HIS A 31 7.03 -8.28 -11.47
C HIS A 31 7.32 -7.20 -12.53
N GLY A 32 8.54 -6.64 -12.49
CA GLY A 32 9.06 -5.70 -13.48
C GLY A 32 8.46 -4.29 -13.39
N LYS A 33 8.66 -3.51 -14.45
CA LYS A 33 8.37 -2.06 -14.46
C LYS A 33 6.91 -1.73 -14.12
N LYS A 34 5.95 -2.56 -14.56
CA LYS A 34 4.52 -2.34 -14.31
C LYS A 34 4.21 -2.28 -12.81
N GLU A 35 4.83 -3.14 -12.01
CA GLU A 35 4.69 -3.11 -10.54
C GLU A 35 5.31 -1.86 -9.94
N CYS A 36 6.51 -1.46 -10.38
CA CYS A 36 7.13 -0.23 -9.89
C CYS A 36 6.28 1.02 -10.17
N ASP A 37 5.72 1.09 -11.38
CA ASP A 37 4.82 2.18 -11.78
C ASP A 37 3.52 2.16 -10.96
N ALA A 38 2.94 0.97 -10.73
CA ALA A 38 1.78 0.80 -9.87
C ALA A 38 2.04 1.24 -8.42
N ASN A 39 3.14 0.81 -7.81
CA ASN A 39 3.55 1.20 -6.47
C ASN A 39 3.69 2.72 -6.36
N ARG A 40 4.36 3.35 -7.34
CA ARG A 40 4.51 4.82 -7.41
C ARG A 40 3.17 5.54 -7.47
N LEU A 41 2.26 5.10 -8.35
CA LEU A 41 0.93 5.71 -8.46
C LEU A 41 0.15 5.58 -7.15
N GLN A 42 0.16 4.41 -6.52
CA GLN A 42 -0.51 4.19 -5.25
C GLN A 42 0.07 5.07 -4.14
N SER A 43 1.39 5.24 -4.07
CA SER A 43 2.02 6.17 -3.13
C SER A 43 1.54 7.60 -3.35
N CYS A 44 1.40 8.07 -4.60
CA CYS A 44 0.87 9.40 -4.90
C CYS A 44 -0.59 9.58 -4.47
N VAL A 45 -1.42 8.54 -4.62
CA VAL A 45 -2.81 8.56 -4.18
C VAL A 45 -2.86 8.64 -2.64
N ILE A 46 -2.05 7.86 -1.94
CA ILE A 46 -1.94 7.86 -0.47
C ILE A 46 -1.42 9.20 0.05
N ASP A 47 -0.39 9.78 -0.58
CA ASP A 47 0.15 11.08 -0.20
C ASP A 47 -0.94 12.18 -0.28
N THR A 48 -1.78 12.11 -1.32
CA THR A 48 -2.83 13.10 -1.58
C THR A 48 -4.07 12.93 -0.70
N LEU A 49 -4.51 11.68 -0.47
CA LEU A 49 -5.81 11.39 0.15
C LEU A 49 -5.71 10.77 1.56
N LYS A 50 -4.49 10.44 2.02
CA LYS A 50 -4.23 9.52 3.14
C LYS A 50 -4.79 8.11 2.88
N SER A 51 -4.33 7.11 3.62
CA SER A 51 -4.69 5.71 3.36
C SER A 51 -6.20 5.47 3.35
N SER A 52 -6.94 6.09 4.29
CA SER A 52 -8.39 5.95 4.40
C SER A 52 -9.13 6.46 3.17
N GLY A 53 -8.74 7.63 2.64
CA GLY A 53 -9.30 8.20 1.42
C GLY A 53 -8.81 7.53 0.14
N ALA A 54 -7.59 6.99 0.15
CA ALA A 54 -7.00 6.27 -0.98
C ALA A 54 -7.57 4.87 -1.18
N LEU A 55 -8.06 4.22 -0.12
CA LEU A 55 -8.43 2.81 -0.13
C LEU A 55 -9.45 2.44 -1.22
N PRO A 56 -10.54 3.21 -1.48
CA PRO A 56 -11.47 2.87 -2.57
C PRO A 56 -10.80 2.84 -3.95
N PHE A 57 -9.90 3.80 -4.22
CA PHE A 57 -9.12 3.80 -5.47
C PHE A 57 -8.20 2.60 -5.55
N ILE A 58 -7.43 2.32 -4.49
CA ILE A 58 -6.47 1.20 -4.46
C ILE A 58 -7.19 -0.13 -4.66
N VAL A 59 -8.32 -0.36 -3.98
CA VAL A 59 -9.11 -1.59 -4.15
C VAL A 59 -9.65 -1.73 -5.58
N CYS A 60 -10.10 -0.65 -6.20
CA CYS A 60 -10.50 -0.67 -7.61
C CYS A 60 -9.30 -1.00 -8.52
N PHE A 61 -8.18 -0.32 -8.29
CA PHE A 61 -6.99 -0.39 -9.12
C PHE A 61 -6.36 -1.79 -9.09
N GLU A 62 -6.20 -2.38 -7.89
CA GLU A 62 -5.66 -3.73 -7.69
C GLU A 62 -6.48 -4.82 -8.38
N ARG A 63 -7.81 -4.65 -8.49
CA ARG A 63 -8.68 -5.63 -9.17
C ARG A 63 -8.44 -5.71 -10.68
N ILE A 64 -7.90 -4.66 -11.29
CA ILE A 64 -7.85 -4.54 -12.76
C ILE A 64 -6.43 -4.43 -13.32
N ILE A 65 -5.44 -4.07 -12.50
CA ILE A 65 -4.05 -3.85 -12.93
C ILE A 65 -3.38 -5.12 -13.48
N HIS A 66 -3.86 -6.30 -13.10
CA HIS A 66 -3.38 -7.57 -13.65
C HIS A 66 -3.62 -7.69 -15.17
N HIS A 67 -4.72 -7.13 -15.66
CA HIS A 67 -5.14 -7.21 -17.07
C HIS A 67 -5.06 -5.88 -17.82
N SER A 68 -4.46 -4.86 -17.21
CA SER A 68 -4.41 -3.49 -17.73
C SER A 68 -3.01 -2.90 -17.58
N THR A 69 -2.75 -1.80 -18.30
CA THR A 69 -1.65 -0.89 -17.98
C THR A 69 -1.98 -0.03 -16.76
N VAL A 70 -0.98 0.60 -16.16
CA VAL A 70 -1.17 1.53 -15.03
C VAL A 70 -2.08 2.70 -15.42
N ASP A 71 -1.91 3.25 -16.62
CA ASP A 71 -2.72 4.39 -17.10
C ASP A 71 -4.18 3.99 -17.35
N GLN A 72 -4.41 2.83 -17.98
CA GLN A 72 -5.76 2.30 -18.17
C GLN A 72 -6.46 2.05 -16.83
N ALA A 73 -5.75 1.44 -15.86
CA ALA A 73 -6.30 1.19 -14.54
C ALA A 73 -6.58 2.48 -13.76
N MET A 74 -5.67 3.46 -13.82
CA MET A 74 -5.85 4.79 -13.23
C MET A 74 -7.07 5.49 -13.81
N HIS A 75 -7.27 5.41 -15.12
CA HIS A 75 -8.42 6.00 -15.79
C HIS A 75 -9.74 5.31 -15.39
N ALA A 76 -9.77 3.97 -15.42
CA ALA A 76 -10.95 3.19 -15.04
C ALA A 76 -11.38 3.43 -13.58
N CYS A 77 -10.44 3.63 -12.67
CA CYS A 77 -10.70 3.92 -11.26
C CYS A 77 -10.78 5.42 -10.92
N SER A 78 -10.72 6.30 -11.93
CA SER A 78 -10.61 7.75 -11.73
C SER A 78 -11.77 8.38 -10.96
N ALA A 79 -12.94 7.73 -10.93
CA ALA A 79 -14.10 8.20 -10.17
C ALA A 79 -13.79 8.41 -8.67
N PHE A 80 -12.92 7.57 -8.08
CA PHE A 80 -12.54 7.67 -6.67
C PHE A 80 -11.55 8.81 -6.38
N ILE A 81 -10.86 9.32 -7.41
CA ILE A 81 -9.85 10.37 -7.28
C ILE A 81 -10.18 11.60 -8.13
N ARG A 82 -11.43 11.74 -8.59
CA ARG A 82 -11.83 12.70 -9.64
C ARG A 82 -11.34 14.13 -9.37
N ASN A 83 -11.54 14.61 -8.13
CA ASN A 83 -11.18 15.97 -7.74
C ASN A 83 -9.67 16.19 -7.61
N GLN A 84 -8.89 15.11 -7.48
CA GLN A 84 -7.44 15.14 -7.30
C GLN A 84 -6.67 14.50 -8.46
N TYR A 85 -7.35 14.11 -9.53
CA TYR A 85 -6.76 13.34 -10.63
C TYR A 85 -5.52 14.02 -11.21
N ARG A 86 -5.59 15.34 -11.46
CA ARG A 86 -4.48 16.13 -12.01
C ARG A 86 -3.30 16.21 -11.04
N GLN A 87 -3.55 16.40 -9.75
CA GLN A 87 -2.50 16.44 -8.73
C GLN A 87 -1.79 15.08 -8.61
N ILE A 88 -2.57 14.00 -8.54
CA ILE A 88 -2.05 12.63 -8.47
C ILE A 88 -1.26 12.29 -9.74
N ARG A 89 -1.75 12.67 -10.91
CA ARG A 89 -1.04 12.48 -12.18
C ARG A 89 0.30 13.20 -12.18
N HIS A 90 0.32 14.47 -11.75
CA HIS A 90 1.55 15.24 -11.65
C HIS A 90 2.56 14.60 -10.69
N CYS A 91 2.10 14.10 -9.53
CA CYS A 91 2.96 13.34 -8.61
C CYS A 91 3.50 12.05 -9.27
N TYR A 92 2.62 11.31 -9.96
CA TYR A 92 2.96 10.04 -10.59
C TYR A 92 3.98 10.22 -11.73
N ASP A 93 3.92 11.31 -12.48
CA ASP A 93 4.90 11.58 -13.54
C ASP A 93 6.18 12.25 -13.01
N GLY A 94 6.10 13.01 -11.92
CA GLY A 94 7.18 13.87 -11.42
C GLY A 94 8.00 13.34 -10.23
N GLU A 95 9.01 14.12 -9.83
CA GLU A 95 9.97 13.79 -8.75
C GLU A 95 9.31 13.39 -7.42
N ARG A 96 8.14 13.95 -7.10
CA ARG A 96 7.42 13.60 -5.87
C ARG A 96 7.13 12.10 -5.78
N GLY A 97 6.68 11.46 -6.85
CA GLY A 97 6.44 10.02 -6.86
C GLY A 97 7.72 9.20 -6.63
N ILE A 98 8.86 9.66 -7.15
CA ILE A 98 10.17 9.01 -6.94
C ILE A 98 10.57 9.13 -5.47
N GLN A 99 10.43 10.32 -4.88
CA GLN A 99 10.71 10.56 -3.46
C GLN A 99 9.85 9.68 -2.55
N LEU A 100 8.55 9.58 -2.85
CA LEU A 100 7.63 8.73 -2.09
C LEU A 100 8.05 7.25 -2.14
N GLN A 101 8.54 6.75 -3.28
CA GLN A 101 9.06 5.40 -3.38
C GLN A 101 10.37 5.21 -2.59
N ARG A 102 11.26 6.21 -2.53
CA ARG A 102 12.44 6.17 -1.64
C ARG A 102 12.02 6.13 -0.16
N SER A 103 11.02 6.91 0.23
CA SER A 103 10.46 6.88 1.58
C SER A 103 9.82 5.54 1.92
N ALA A 104 9.07 4.95 0.98
CA ALA A 104 8.46 3.64 1.15
C ALA A 104 9.53 2.55 1.32
N ALA A 105 10.59 2.57 0.50
CA ALA A 105 11.74 1.68 0.64
C ALA A 105 12.41 1.80 2.01
N HIS A 106 12.69 3.04 2.45
CA HIS A 106 13.30 3.27 3.75
C HIS A 106 12.42 2.72 4.88
N LYS A 107 11.11 2.97 4.81
CA LYS A 107 10.16 2.46 5.80
C LYS A 107 10.16 0.94 5.84
N THR A 108 10.01 0.26 4.70
CA THR A 108 10.06 -1.20 4.59
C THR A 108 11.36 -1.79 5.16
N MET A 109 12.52 -1.21 4.83
CA MET A 109 13.82 -1.71 5.32
C MET A 109 14.04 -1.43 6.82
N SER A 110 13.43 -0.38 7.35
CA SER A 110 13.52 -0.01 8.77
C SER A 110 12.51 -0.75 9.65
N THR A 111 11.57 -1.47 9.05
CA THR A 111 10.54 -2.23 9.77
C THR A 111 11.16 -3.22 10.74
N LYS A 112 10.63 -3.22 11.97
CA LYS A 112 10.98 -4.11 13.08
C LYS A 112 9.73 -4.91 13.50
N PRO A 113 9.88 -6.03 14.23
CA PRO A 113 11.13 -6.65 14.71
C PRO A 113 11.85 -7.54 13.68
N HIS A 114 11.16 -7.99 12.63
CA HIS A 114 11.72 -8.91 11.64
C HIS A 114 11.81 -8.25 10.25
N PRO A 115 12.86 -8.55 9.46
CA PRO A 115 12.91 -8.11 8.07
C PRO A 115 11.72 -8.67 7.28
N ILE A 116 11.26 -7.93 6.28
CA ILE A 116 10.16 -8.35 5.41
C ILE A 116 10.71 -9.37 4.41
N LEU A 117 10.35 -10.64 4.60
CA LEU A 117 10.74 -11.76 3.72
C LEU A 117 9.69 -12.04 2.63
N GLU A 118 8.42 -11.79 2.95
CA GLU A 118 7.27 -12.05 2.10
C GLU A 118 6.23 -10.94 2.21
N VAL A 119 5.38 -10.85 1.18
CA VAL A 119 4.28 -9.89 1.09
C VAL A 119 2.95 -10.63 0.88
N PRO A 120 1.82 -10.13 1.40
CA PRO A 120 1.68 -8.91 2.19
C PRO A 120 2.29 -9.03 3.60
N TYR A 121 2.87 -7.94 4.11
CA TYR A 121 3.40 -7.86 5.46
C TYR A 121 2.52 -6.90 6.28
N LEU A 122 1.89 -7.42 7.33
CA LEU A 122 1.01 -6.69 8.23
C LEU A 122 1.67 -6.45 9.60
N LEU A 123 1.49 -5.24 10.12
CA LEU A 123 1.81 -4.88 11.51
C LEU A 123 0.52 -4.40 12.18
N ILE A 124 0.35 -4.76 13.44
CA ILE A 124 -0.72 -4.25 14.30
C ILE A 124 -0.04 -3.56 15.48
N ASN A 125 -0.16 -2.23 15.56
CA ASN A 125 0.53 -1.39 16.55
C ASN A 125 2.04 -1.64 16.60
N ASP A 126 2.70 -1.71 15.43
CA ASP A 126 4.13 -2.02 15.26
C ASP A 126 4.58 -3.42 15.71
N TYR A 127 3.65 -4.31 16.07
CA TYR A 127 3.94 -5.70 16.35
C TYR A 127 3.52 -6.60 15.18
N THR A 128 4.37 -7.59 14.90
CA THR A 128 3.98 -8.73 14.07
C THR A 128 3.17 -9.71 14.92
N PRO A 129 1.99 -10.17 14.47
CA PRO A 129 1.20 -11.16 15.21
C PRO A 129 1.82 -12.55 15.28
N SER A 130 2.91 -12.80 14.55
CA SER A 130 3.65 -14.07 14.55
C SER A 130 5.16 -13.81 14.63
N VAL A 131 5.86 -14.66 15.40
CA VAL A 131 7.31 -14.58 15.63
C VAL A 131 8.16 -15.21 14.52
N ASP A 132 7.59 -16.14 13.75
CA ASP A 132 8.42 -16.97 12.85
C ASP A 132 8.30 -16.62 11.36
N ASN A 133 7.24 -15.90 10.98
CA ASN A 133 6.98 -15.34 9.65
C ASN A 133 5.69 -14.53 9.76
N ASN A 134 5.44 -13.57 8.87
CA ASN A 134 4.18 -12.80 8.86
C ASN A 134 3.01 -13.65 8.30
N ASN A 135 2.86 -14.87 8.81
CA ASN A 135 1.80 -15.83 8.55
C ASN A 135 0.47 -15.42 9.20
N LEU A 136 0.21 -14.12 9.29
CA LEU A 136 -1.08 -13.63 9.70
C LEU A 136 -2.06 -14.05 8.61
N ASN A 137 -2.80 -15.12 8.87
CA ASN A 137 -3.83 -15.57 7.95
C ASN A 137 -4.84 -14.43 7.81
N VAL A 138 -4.77 -13.73 6.69
CA VAL A 138 -5.63 -12.57 6.40
C VAL A 138 -7.11 -12.92 6.46
N MET A 139 -7.46 -14.20 6.31
CA MET A 139 -8.83 -14.70 6.48
C MET A 139 -9.28 -14.70 7.95
N LEU A 140 -8.36 -14.76 8.91
CA LEU A 140 -8.63 -14.68 10.35
C LEU A 140 -8.66 -13.24 10.86
N LEU A 141 -8.13 -12.28 10.10
CA LEU A 141 -8.06 -10.87 10.52
C LEU A 141 -9.43 -10.30 10.97
N PRO A 142 -10.57 -10.56 10.30
CA PRO A 142 -11.87 -10.10 10.78
C PRO A 142 -12.25 -10.68 12.14
N GLN A 143 -11.92 -11.95 12.41
CA GLN A 143 -12.22 -12.60 13.68
C GLN A 143 -11.35 -12.04 14.81
N LEU A 144 -10.05 -11.84 14.54
CA LEU A 144 -9.11 -11.24 15.48
C LEU A 144 -9.51 -9.82 15.86
N LEU A 145 -9.87 -8.99 14.87
CA LEU A 145 -10.34 -7.63 15.10
C LEU A 145 -11.65 -7.61 15.88
N ASN A 146 -12.62 -8.46 15.52
CA ASN A 146 -13.87 -8.57 16.28
C ASN A 146 -13.64 -8.99 17.72
N LYS A 147 -12.71 -9.92 17.98
CA LYS A 147 -12.34 -10.32 19.34
C LYS A 147 -11.67 -9.17 20.09
N TRP A 148 -10.76 -8.44 19.43
CA TRP A 148 -10.08 -7.29 20.02
C TRP A 148 -11.10 -6.21 20.41
N PHE A 149 -11.96 -5.79 19.49
CA PHE A 149 -12.93 -4.74 19.80
C PHE A 149 -13.82 -5.13 20.97
N LYS A 150 -14.36 -6.36 21.01
CA LYS A 150 -15.13 -6.85 22.17
C LYS A 150 -14.42 -6.77 23.52
N LEU A 151 -13.09 -6.78 23.56
CA LEU A 151 -12.30 -6.75 24.79
C LEU A 151 -11.92 -5.33 25.23
N TYR A 152 -11.90 -4.37 24.30
CA TYR A 152 -11.34 -3.03 24.53
C TYR A 152 -12.25 -1.87 24.10
N SER A 153 -13.48 -2.16 23.67
CA SER A 153 -14.60 -1.21 23.52
C SER A 153 -15.65 -1.45 24.58
#